data_AF-A0A2U2Z7T9-F1
#
_entry.id   AF-A0A2U2Z7T9-F1
#
_cell.length_a   1.000
_cell.length_b   1.000
_cell.length_c   1.000
_cell.angle_alpha   90.00
_cell.angle_beta   90.00
_cell.angle_gamma   90.00
#
_symmetry.space_group_name_H-M   'P 1'
#
loop_
_entity.id
_entity.type
_entity.pdbx_description
1 polymer ?
#
loop_
_entity_poly.entity_id
_entity_poly.type
_entity_poly.pdbx_seq_one_letter_code
_entity_poly.pdbx_strand_id
1 'polypeptide(L)'
;MPKLTPADVPEVKLDSAAAAIETSLSRAQRRGLFEKPGMVVFAIVELTSKSYTGHAEGEDKDPQVKVRVTSCEVARSDEDAAALADAKRAMWRGRQIDGTLDEVGEGPQRPDAALLDVTRSKPTEDELKAHKRRLEDKRRAEYVR
;
A
#
# COMPACT_ATOMS: atom_id res chain seq x y z
N MET A 1 -6.14 17.35 19.58
CA MET A 1 -5.02 17.17 18.63
C MET A 1 -4.45 18.55 18.35
N PRO A 2 -3.13 18.75 18.44
CA PRO A 2 -2.47 19.95 17.93
C PRO A 2 -2.92 20.16 16.48
N LYS A 3 -3.30 21.40 16.16
CA LYS A 3 -3.69 21.77 14.80
C LYS A 3 -2.49 22.42 14.15
N LEU A 4 -2.04 21.83 13.04
CA LEU A 4 -1.06 22.44 12.16
C LEU A 4 -1.71 23.61 11.42
N THR A 5 -0.94 24.66 11.16
CA THR A 5 -1.33 25.72 10.24
C THR A 5 -1.20 25.21 8.80
N PRO A 6 -1.88 25.82 7.81
CA PRO A 6 -1.74 25.44 6.41
C PRO A 6 -0.31 25.58 5.85
N ALA A 7 0.58 26.30 6.54
CA ALA A 7 1.97 26.46 6.17
C ALA A 7 2.87 25.33 6.68
N ASP A 8 2.42 24.56 7.67
CA ASP A 8 3.22 23.50 8.29
C ASP A 8 3.18 22.22 7.45
N VAL A 9 4.34 21.72 7.03
CA VAL A 9 4.46 20.45 6.29
C VAL A 9 5.10 19.40 7.21
N PRO A 10 4.36 18.38 7.66
CA PRO A 10 4.90 17.39 8.59
C PRO A 10 5.85 16.42 7.89
N GLU A 11 6.96 16.11 8.54
CA GLU A 11 7.84 15.02 8.15
C GLU A 11 7.10 13.68 8.29
N VAL A 12 7.07 12.87 7.24
CA VAL A 12 6.44 11.54 7.26
C VAL A 12 7.50 10.46 7.52
N LYS A 13 7.33 9.72 8.62
CA LYS A 13 8.19 8.59 9.00
C LYS A 13 7.44 7.28 8.86
N LEU A 14 8.10 6.26 8.32
CA LEU A 14 7.54 4.91 8.31
C LEU A 14 7.72 4.28 9.69
N ASP A 15 6.64 3.74 10.23
CA ASP A 15 6.67 2.95 11.44
C ASP A 15 7.34 1.59 11.19
N SER A 16 8.09 1.12 12.18
CA SER A 16 8.90 -0.11 12.11
C SER A 16 8.08 -1.40 11.98
N ALA A 17 6.74 -1.34 12.13
CA ALA A 17 5.87 -2.50 12.02
C ALA A 17 5.64 -2.90 10.55
N ALA A 18 6.25 -4.01 10.13
CA ALA A 18 6.19 -4.53 8.76
C ALA A 18 5.33 -5.80 8.58
N ALA A 19 4.53 -6.19 9.58
CA ALA A 19 3.80 -7.47 9.58
C ALA A 19 2.89 -7.66 8.35
N ALA A 20 2.24 -6.60 7.87
CA ALA A 20 1.41 -6.64 6.67
C ALA A 20 2.22 -6.97 5.40
N ILE A 21 3.42 -6.40 5.27
CA ILE A 21 4.35 -6.68 4.15
C ILE A 21 4.84 -8.12 4.22
N GLU A 22 5.23 -8.56 5.42
CA GLU A 22 5.69 -9.94 5.58
C GLU A 22 4.60 -10.92 5.16
N THR A 23 3.37 -10.74 5.64
CA THR A 23 2.23 -11.63 5.39
C THR A 23 1.88 -11.75 3.90
N SER A 24 2.02 -10.68 3.12
CA SER A 24 1.68 -10.68 1.69
C SER A 24 2.74 -11.35 0.79
N LEU A 25 4.00 -11.40 1.25
CA LEU A 25 5.10 -12.02 0.51
C LEU A 25 5.02 -13.55 0.51
N SER A 26 5.19 -14.15 -0.67
CA SER A 26 5.44 -15.60 -0.77
C SER A 26 6.80 -15.98 -0.17
N ARG A 27 6.95 -17.24 0.23
CA ARG A 27 8.24 -17.80 0.69
C ARG A 27 9.37 -17.59 -0.34
N ALA A 28 9.05 -17.77 -1.62
CA ALA A 28 10.01 -17.60 -2.70
C ALA A 28 10.48 -16.13 -2.83
N GLN A 29 9.56 -15.17 -2.70
CA GLN A 29 9.89 -13.75 -2.73
C GLN A 29 10.74 -13.34 -1.52
N ARG A 30 10.38 -13.78 -0.31
CA ARG A 30 11.19 -13.51 0.90
C ARG A 30 12.62 -14.03 0.75
N ARG A 31 12.74 -15.27 0.26
CA ARG A 31 14.05 -15.89 -0.01
C ARG A 31 14.81 -15.13 -1.09
N GLY A 32 14.15 -14.77 -2.18
CA GLY A 32 14.75 -14.01 -3.28
C GLY A 32 15.28 -12.64 -2.85
N LEU A 33 14.52 -11.91 -2.03
CA LEU A 33 14.95 -10.62 -1.47
C LEU A 33 16.22 -10.74 -0.62
N PHE A 34 16.41 -11.88 0.05
CA PHE A 34 17.62 -12.14 0.83
C PHE A 34 18.80 -12.60 -0.04
N GLU A 35 18.56 -13.54 -0.97
CA GLU A 35 19.62 -14.19 -1.75
C GLU A 35 20.06 -13.38 -2.98
N LYS A 36 19.25 -12.44 -3.46
CA LYS A 36 19.51 -11.63 -4.66
C LYS A 36 19.45 -10.14 -4.32
N PRO A 37 20.54 -9.55 -3.82
CA PRO A 37 20.61 -8.10 -3.60
C PRO A 37 20.22 -7.33 -4.87
N GLY A 38 19.34 -6.35 -4.73
CA GLY A 38 18.78 -5.60 -5.86
C GLY A 38 17.53 -6.22 -6.49
N MET A 39 17.06 -7.38 -6.03
CA MET A 39 15.73 -7.89 -6.39
C MET A 39 14.65 -6.89 -6.00
N VAL A 40 13.73 -6.65 -6.92
CA VAL A 40 12.59 -5.76 -6.73
C VAL A 40 11.31 -6.57 -6.63
N VAL A 41 10.47 -6.22 -5.67
CA VAL A 41 9.11 -6.74 -5.53
C VAL A 41 8.17 -5.53 -5.52
N PHE A 42 7.13 -5.57 -6.35
CA PHE A 42 6.12 -4.52 -6.41
C PHE A 42 4.95 -4.84 -5.48
N ALA A 43 4.45 -3.83 -4.78
CA ALA A 43 3.32 -3.95 -3.86
C ALA A 43 2.42 -2.71 -3.91
N ILE A 44 1.13 -2.91 -3.62
CA ILE A 44 0.20 -1.85 -3.25
C ILE A 44 0.08 -1.86 -1.72
N VAL A 45 0.15 -0.68 -1.10
CA VAL A 45 0.08 -0.52 0.36
C VAL A 45 -0.94 0.52 0.76
N GLU A 46 -1.58 0.29 1.90
CA GLU A 46 -2.38 1.28 2.61
C GLU A 46 -1.58 1.83 3.79
N LEU A 47 -1.43 3.16 3.86
CA LEU A 47 -0.71 3.84 4.94
C LEU A 47 -1.70 4.50 5.89
N THR A 48 -1.62 4.13 7.18
CA THR A 48 -2.44 4.73 8.24
C THR A 48 -1.57 5.52 9.21
N SER A 49 -1.96 6.76 9.52
CA SER A 49 -1.34 7.55 10.60
C SER A 49 -1.50 6.85 11.96
N LYS A 50 -0.39 6.66 12.70
CA LYS A 50 -0.39 5.96 13.99
C LYS A 50 0.00 6.85 15.16
N SER A 51 0.95 7.74 14.97
CA SER A 51 1.35 8.70 15.99
C SER A 51 1.80 9.97 15.31
N TYR A 52 1.50 11.11 15.90
CA TYR A 52 2.01 12.40 15.48
C TYR A 52 2.75 13.04 16.66
N THR A 53 3.75 13.85 16.36
CA THR A 53 4.37 14.78 17.29
C THR A 53 4.09 16.18 16.76
N GLY A 54 3.16 16.87 17.43
CA GLY A 54 2.98 18.32 17.28
C GLY A 54 3.76 19.02 18.38
N HIS A 55 4.33 20.18 18.08
CA HIS A 55 5.19 20.89 19.02
C HIS A 55 4.40 21.96 19.79
N ALA A 56 4.87 22.29 20.98
CA ALA A 56 4.41 23.47 21.71
C ALA A 56 4.99 24.75 21.08
N GLU A 57 4.34 25.88 21.29
CA GLU A 57 4.84 27.19 20.86
C GLU A 57 6.25 27.43 21.41
N GLY A 58 7.26 27.54 20.52
CA GLY A 58 8.66 27.81 20.87
C GLY A 58 9.62 26.60 20.83
N GLU A 59 9.18 25.40 20.45
CA GLU A 59 10.08 24.26 20.22
C GLU A 59 10.53 24.20 18.75
N ASP A 60 11.85 24.23 18.51
CA ASP A 60 12.46 24.25 17.18
C ASP A 60 12.56 22.83 16.61
N LYS A 61 11.41 22.20 16.37
CA LYS A 61 11.32 20.89 15.71
C LYS A 61 10.24 20.95 14.65
N ASP A 62 10.49 20.29 13.52
CA ASP A 62 9.46 20.15 12.48
C ASP A 62 8.38 19.16 12.94
N PRO A 63 7.09 19.43 12.68
CA PRO A 63 6.01 18.49 13.00
C PRO A 63 6.27 17.16 12.28
N GLN A 64 5.92 16.04 12.94
CA GLN A 64 6.17 14.71 12.37
C GLN A 64 4.96 13.80 12.51
N VAL A 65 4.74 12.94 11.52
CA VAL A 65 3.74 11.88 11.55
C VAL A 65 4.38 10.54 11.22
N LYS A 66 4.13 9.54 12.06
CA LYS A 66 4.47 8.15 11.77
C LYS A 66 3.29 7.46 11.10
N VAL A 67 3.52 6.92 9.91
CA VAL A 67 2.55 6.11 9.16
C VAL A 67 2.93 4.65 9.23
N ARG A 68 1.95 3.76 9.29
CA ARG A 68 2.13 2.30 9.27
C ARG A 68 1.46 1.72 8.05
N VAL A 69 2.10 0.73 7.43
CA VAL A 69 1.46 -0.13 6.42
C VAL A 69 0.43 -1.02 7.13
N THR A 70 -0.85 -0.75 6.90
CA THR A 70 -1.96 -1.51 7.51
C THR A 70 -2.48 -2.61 6.61
N SER A 71 -2.43 -2.40 5.30
CA SER A 71 -2.75 -3.39 4.27
C SER A 71 -1.63 -3.41 3.24
N CYS A 72 -1.32 -4.58 2.70
CA CYS A 72 -0.30 -4.75 1.69
C CYS A 72 -0.64 -5.94 0.81
N GLU A 73 -0.62 -5.75 -0.50
CA GLU A 73 -0.69 -6.84 -1.47
C GLU A 73 0.49 -6.75 -2.44
N VAL A 74 1.17 -7.87 -2.61
CA VAL A 74 2.38 -8.00 -3.42
C VAL A 74 2.05 -8.68 -4.74
N ALA A 75 2.63 -8.18 -5.83
CA ALA A 75 2.53 -8.82 -7.15
C ALA A 75 2.89 -10.32 -7.08
N ARG A 76 2.02 -11.19 -7.59
CA ARG A 76 2.20 -12.65 -7.54
C ARG A 76 2.71 -13.24 -8.87
N SER A 77 2.63 -12.46 -9.94
CA SER A 77 3.11 -12.79 -11.28
C SER A 77 3.91 -11.64 -11.88
N ASP A 78 4.64 -11.91 -12.97
CA ASP A 78 5.34 -10.89 -13.75
C ASP A 78 4.36 -9.89 -14.39
N GLU A 79 3.16 -10.35 -14.75
CA GLU A 79 2.08 -9.51 -15.27
C GLU A 79 1.58 -8.52 -14.22
N ASP A 80 1.33 -8.98 -12.98
CA ASP A 80 0.98 -8.11 -11.86
C ASP A 80 2.10 -7.08 -11.61
N ALA A 81 3.35 -7.52 -11.63
CA ALA A 81 4.50 -6.64 -11.41
C ALA A 81 4.64 -5.58 -12.51
N ALA A 82 4.44 -5.96 -13.77
CA ALA A 82 4.48 -5.05 -14.92
C ALA A 82 3.38 -3.99 -14.82
N ALA A 83 2.15 -4.38 -14.51
CA ALA A 83 1.04 -3.46 -14.36
C ALA A 83 1.24 -2.48 -13.19
N LEU A 84 1.76 -2.94 -12.04
CA LEU A 84 2.11 -2.05 -10.93
C LEU A 84 3.25 -1.08 -11.31
N ALA A 85 4.25 -1.55 -12.05
CA ALA A 85 5.32 -0.71 -12.54
C ALA A 85 4.81 0.37 -13.50
N ASP A 86 3.88 0.02 -14.39
CA ASP A 86 3.27 0.97 -15.34
C ASP A 86 2.34 1.96 -14.65
N ALA A 87 1.54 1.52 -13.69
CA ALA A 87 0.74 2.41 -12.84
C ALA A 87 1.64 3.43 -12.11
N LYS A 88 2.75 2.97 -11.52
CA LYS A 88 3.76 3.85 -10.89
C LYS A 88 4.30 4.89 -11.88
N ARG A 89 4.68 4.48 -13.10
CA ARG A 89 5.18 5.40 -14.14
C ARG A 89 4.10 6.38 -14.60
N ALA A 90 2.85 5.95 -14.70
CA ALA A 90 1.73 6.82 -15.05
C ALA A 90 1.51 7.90 -13.98
N MET A 91 1.51 7.52 -12.70
CA MET A 91 1.42 8.49 -11.59
C MET A 91 2.58 9.49 -11.60
N TRP A 92 3.80 9.01 -11.86
CA TRP A 92 4.97 9.90 -11.98
C TRP A 92 4.84 10.89 -13.14
N ARG A 93 4.39 10.44 -14.32
CA ARG A 93 4.12 11.32 -15.47
C ARG A 93 3.03 12.33 -15.16
N GLY A 94 1.96 11.93 -14.46
CA GLY A 94 0.92 12.85 -14.00
C GLY A 94 1.50 13.98 -13.16
N ARG A 95 2.35 13.66 -12.17
CA ARG A 95 3.02 14.70 -11.35
C ARG A 95 3.93 15.63 -12.15
N GLN A 96 4.65 15.09 -13.14
CA GLN A 96 5.52 15.88 -14.02
C GLN A 96 4.71 16.91 -14.83
N ILE A 97 3.58 16.47 -15.42
CA ILE A 97 2.71 17.33 -16.22
C ILE A 97 2.07 18.41 -15.36
N ASP A 98 1.63 18.05 -14.15
CA ASP A 98 0.90 18.95 -13.27
C ASP A 98 1.83 19.87 -12.45
N GLY A 99 3.15 19.78 -12.63
CA GLY A 99 4.13 20.56 -11.88
C GLY A 99 4.21 20.20 -10.39
N THR A 100 3.54 19.13 -9.95
CA THR A 100 3.44 18.69 -8.53
C THR A 100 4.59 17.77 -8.12
N LEU A 101 5.76 17.92 -8.74
CA LEU A 101 6.97 17.25 -8.28
C LEU A 101 7.55 17.91 -7.03
N ASP A 102 7.45 19.24 -6.99
CA ASP A 102 8.00 20.09 -5.95
C ASP A 102 6.91 20.62 -4.99
N GLU A 103 5.63 20.53 -5.37
CA GLU A 103 4.48 20.88 -4.54
C GLU A 103 3.76 19.62 -4.00
N VAL A 104 3.57 19.57 -2.68
CA VAL A 104 2.73 18.59 -1.99
C VAL A 104 1.25 18.98 -2.18
N GLY A 105 0.78 18.99 -3.43
CA GLY A 105 -0.64 19.13 -3.76
C GLY A 105 -1.36 17.79 -3.76
N GLU A 106 -2.70 17.82 -3.85
CA GLU A 106 -3.51 16.66 -4.26
C GLU A 106 -3.17 16.31 -5.71
N GLY A 107 -1.99 15.72 -5.95
CA GLY A 107 -1.51 15.36 -7.28
C GLY A 107 -2.58 14.57 -8.05
N PRO A 108 -2.56 14.63 -9.39
CA PRO A 108 -3.64 14.12 -10.22
C PRO A 108 -3.97 12.67 -9.90
N GLN A 109 -5.24 12.47 -9.53
CA GLN A 109 -5.94 11.20 -9.54
C GLN A 109 -6.04 10.73 -10.99
N ARG A 110 -5.47 9.55 -11.31
CA ARG A 110 -6.06 8.52 -12.22
C ARG A 110 -5.04 7.60 -12.92
N PRO A 111 -4.51 6.56 -12.25
CA PRO A 111 -3.81 5.44 -12.90
C PRO A 111 -4.80 4.40 -13.45
N ASP A 112 -5.72 4.82 -14.32
CA ASP A 112 -6.98 4.06 -14.51
C ASP A 112 -6.81 2.83 -15.39
N ALA A 113 -6.14 2.96 -16.54
CA ALA A 113 -6.16 1.93 -17.57
C ALA A 113 -5.33 0.68 -17.16
N ALA A 114 -4.12 0.88 -16.63
CA ALA A 114 -3.20 -0.23 -16.32
C ALA A 114 -3.65 -1.08 -15.13
N LEU A 115 -4.32 -0.48 -14.14
CA LEU A 115 -4.88 -1.22 -13.00
C LEU A 115 -6.21 -1.89 -13.34
N LEU A 116 -6.98 -1.36 -14.30
CA LEU A 116 -8.24 -1.95 -14.73
C LEU A 116 -8.05 -3.37 -15.28
N ASP A 117 -7.01 -3.59 -16.08
CA ASP A 117 -6.77 -4.90 -16.70
C ASP A 117 -6.36 -5.95 -15.67
N VAL A 118 -5.58 -5.58 -14.65
CA VAL A 118 -5.25 -6.47 -13.52
C VAL A 118 -6.49 -6.78 -12.69
N THR A 119 -7.28 -5.78 -12.33
CA THR A 119 -8.46 -5.99 -11.48
C THR A 119 -9.51 -6.89 -12.13
N ARG A 120 -9.62 -6.90 -13.46
CA ARG A 120 -10.50 -7.83 -14.21
C ARG A 120 -10.09 -9.30 -14.10
N SER A 121 -8.79 -9.59 -13.93
CA SER A 121 -8.29 -10.96 -13.81
C SER A 121 -8.30 -11.49 -12.38
N LYS A 122 -8.68 -10.67 -11.39
CA LYS A 122 -8.76 -11.06 -9.97
C LYS A 122 -10.19 -11.42 -9.57
N PRO A 123 -10.36 -12.32 -8.57
CA PRO A 123 -11.66 -12.60 -8.00
C PRO A 123 -12.31 -11.34 -7.43
N THR A 124 -13.62 -11.24 -7.61
CA THR A 124 -14.47 -10.21 -7.01
C THR A 124 -14.73 -10.48 -5.52
N GLU A 125 -15.17 -9.45 -4.79
CA GLU A 125 -15.58 -9.58 -3.38
C GLU A 125 -16.72 -10.60 -3.19
N ASP A 126 -17.65 -10.67 -4.13
CA ASP A 126 -18.77 -11.63 -4.08
C ASP A 126 -18.28 -13.07 -4.26
N GLU A 127 -17.33 -13.31 -5.18
CA GLU A 127 -16.71 -14.62 -5.37
C GLU A 127 -15.91 -15.05 -4.14
N LEU A 128 -15.18 -14.12 -3.52
CA LEU A 128 -14.46 -14.35 -2.27
C LEU A 128 -15.42 -14.73 -1.13
N LYS A 129 -16.52 -13.98 -0.97
CA LYS A 129 -17.54 -14.24 0.04
C LYS A 129 -18.21 -15.61 -0.17
N ALA A 130 -18.52 -15.97 -1.41
CA ALA A 130 -19.07 -17.27 -1.75
C ALA A 130 -18.09 -18.41 -1.46
N HIS A 131 -16.79 -18.21 -1.72
CA HIS A 131 -15.75 -19.18 -1.38
C HIS A 131 -15.67 -19.40 0.14
N LYS A 132 -15.64 -18.33 0.93
CA LYS A 132 -15.62 -18.42 2.40
C LYS A 132 -16.83 -19.18 2.96
N ARG A 133 -18.05 -18.88 2.46
CA ARG A 133 -19.27 -19.62 2.83
C ARG A 133 -19.16 -21.11 2.54
N ARG A 134 -18.68 -21.49 1.35
CA ARG A 134 -18.48 -22.92 1.00
C ARG A 134 -17.50 -23.62 1.94
N LEU A 135 -16.45 -22.94 2.39
CA LEU A 135 -15.51 -23.50 3.37
C LEU A 135 -16.16 -23.67 4.75
N GLU A 136 -16.95 -22.68 5.19
CA GLU A 136 -17.68 -22.75 6.44
C GLU A 136 -18.74 -23.86 6.46
N ASP A 137 -19.48 -24.02 5.37
CA ASP A 137 -20.49 -25.08 5.21
C ASP A 137 -19.83 -26.48 5.23
N LYS A 138 -18.70 -26.65 4.52
CA LYS A 138 -17.92 -27.90 4.57
C LYS A 138 -17.45 -28.22 5.99
N ARG A 139 -16.89 -27.23 6.69
CA ARG A 139 -16.46 -27.39 8.08
C ARG A 139 -17.63 -27.79 8.97
N ARG A 140 -18.79 -27.13 8.82
CA ARG A 140 -19.99 -27.44 9.61
C ARG A 140 -20.50 -28.86 9.34
N ALA A 141 -20.44 -29.32 8.09
CA ALA A 141 -20.84 -30.68 7.73
C ALA A 141 -19.89 -31.76 8.31
N GLU A 142 -18.60 -31.48 8.44
CA GLU A 142 -17.63 -32.38 9.08
C GLU A 142 -17.85 -32.54 10.59
N TYR A 143 -18.28 -31.50 11.30
CA TYR A 143 -18.55 -31.54 12.76
C TYR A 143 -19.88 -32.19 13.15
N VAL A 144 -20.77 -32.46 12.18
CA VAL A 144 -22.09 -33.10 12.42
C VAL A 144 -22.04 -34.61 12.13
N ARG A 145 -20.87 -35.16 11.76
CA ARG A 145 -20.60 -36.59 11.60
C ARG A 145 -19.81 -37.14 12.76
#